data_AF-A0A3Q0IVL1-F1
#
_entry.id   AF-A0A3Q0IVL1-F1
#
_cell.length_a   1.000
_cell.length_b   1.000
_cell.length_c   1.000
_cell.angle_alpha   90.00
_cell.angle_beta   90.00
_cell.angle_gamma   90.00
#
_symmetry.space_group_name_H-M   'P 1'
#
loop_
_entity.id
_entity.type
_entity.pdbx_description
1 polymer ?
#
loop_
_entity_poly.entity_id
_entity_poly.type
_entity_poly.pdbx_seq_one_letter_code
_entity_poly.pdbx_strand_id
1 'polypeptide(L)'
;MEKKPEPGSYRFSVSAAPTPADTKLVGATGSSLSVKVMCWLTLVDASIGTLDTERTTKPKLETITFPNKLSRQLEADSQQRLILQFSLKDRQTSKPATVHQAFVRLSNKETGQEVIMVVETPTGAEKVYKFDVDLGAKSSVLNHQSGVYSVSLIVGDAVVANSFVWDIATIQLKLTESPSPAASHTSKQLYYKPKPEITVSYLDRVP
;
A
#
# COMPACT_ATOMS: atom_id res chain seq x y z
N MET A 1 -22.24 -32.25 7.17
CA MET A 1 -21.07 -31.51 6.60
C MET A 1 -20.70 -30.43 7.59
N GLU A 2 -19.50 -30.50 8.15
CA GLU A 2 -19.02 -29.57 9.18
C GLU A 2 -18.56 -28.27 8.51
N LYS A 3 -19.27 -27.16 8.77
CA LYS A 3 -19.00 -25.87 8.15
C LYS A 3 -17.82 -25.21 8.88
N LYS A 4 -16.65 -25.16 8.24
CA LYS A 4 -15.49 -24.44 8.79
C LYS A 4 -15.86 -22.96 9.03
N PRO A 5 -15.50 -22.39 10.19
CA PRO A 5 -15.77 -20.99 10.49
C PRO A 5 -15.04 -20.07 9.51
N GLU A 6 -15.63 -18.90 9.24
CA GLU A 6 -15.00 -17.89 8.40
C GLU A 6 -13.87 -17.18 9.17
N PRO A 7 -12.93 -16.52 8.50
CA PRO A 7 -11.90 -15.74 9.18
C PRO A 7 -12.53 -14.62 10.02
N GLY A 8 -12.12 -14.49 11.27
CA GLY A 8 -12.80 -13.59 12.20
C GLY A 8 -12.40 -13.78 13.65
N SER A 9 -12.89 -12.88 14.50
CA SER A 9 -12.75 -13.00 15.94
C SER A 9 -14.04 -13.56 16.54
N TYR A 10 -13.93 -14.69 17.23
CA TYR A 10 -15.04 -15.39 17.86
C TYR A 10 -14.87 -15.40 19.37
N ARG A 11 -15.99 -15.26 20.09
CA ARG A 11 -16.03 -15.34 21.54
C ARG A 11 -16.94 -16.50 21.95
N PHE A 12 -16.37 -17.51 22.56
CA PHE A 12 -17.08 -18.67 23.09
C PHE A 12 -17.32 -18.46 24.58
N SER A 13 -18.48 -18.88 25.07
CA SER A 13 -18.73 -19.00 26.50
C SER A 13 -18.88 -20.47 26.86
N VAL A 14 -18.03 -20.95 27.75
CA VAL A 14 -18.05 -22.32 28.26
C VAL A 14 -18.67 -22.26 29.65
N SER A 15 -19.71 -23.05 29.84
CA SER A 15 -20.37 -23.22 31.12
C SER A 15 -20.56 -24.70 31.37
N ALA A 16 -20.04 -25.18 32.49
CA ALA A 16 -20.26 -26.52 33.02
C ALA A 16 -21.27 -26.42 34.16
N ALA A 17 -22.41 -27.10 34.02
CA ALA A 17 -23.39 -27.24 35.09
C ALA A 17 -23.16 -28.61 35.77
N PRO A 18 -22.79 -28.65 37.06
CA PRO A 18 -22.68 -29.91 37.79
C PRO A 18 -24.07 -30.53 38.00
N THR A 19 -24.16 -31.85 37.89
CA THR A 19 -25.36 -32.62 38.24
C THR A 19 -24.98 -33.65 39.31
N PRO A 20 -25.39 -33.50 40.59
CA PRO A 20 -26.30 -32.49 41.17
C PRO A 20 -25.68 -31.10 41.33
N ALA A 21 -26.53 -30.06 41.38
CA ALA A 21 -26.10 -28.66 41.44
C ALA A 21 -25.40 -28.34 42.78
N ASP A 22 -24.14 -27.91 42.72
CA ASP A 22 -23.35 -27.47 43.88
C ASP A 22 -23.00 -25.97 43.76
N THR A 23 -23.46 -25.18 44.72
CA THR A 23 -23.25 -23.72 44.78
C THR A 23 -21.85 -23.31 45.22
N LYS A 24 -21.02 -24.26 45.67
CA LYS A 24 -19.61 -24.00 46.05
C LYS A 24 -18.66 -23.93 44.85
N LEU A 25 -19.11 -24.34 43.66
CA LEU A 25 -18.31 -24.32 42.43
C LEU A 25 -18.36 -22.94 41.77
N VAL A 26 -17.41 -22.08 42.14
CA VAL A 26 -17.19 -20.76 41.53
C VAL A 26 -16.36 -20.90 40.23
N GLY A 27 -16.77 -20.22 39.16
CA GLY A 27 -16.06 -20.24 37.87
C GLY A 27 -16.46 -21.37 36.90
N ALA A 28 -17.41 -22.22 37.28
CA ALA A 28 -17.95 -23.26 36.39
C ALA A 28 -18.82 -22.69 35.25
N THR A 29 -19.38 -21.49 35.43
CA THR A 29 -20.26 -20.80 34.47
C THR A 29 -19.65 -19.49 33.98
N GLY A 30 -19.83 -19.19 32.69
CA GLY A 30 -19.46 -17.90 32.11
C GLY A 30 -17.98 -17.73 31.73
N SER A 31 -17.19 -18.80 31.65
CA SER A 31 -15.80 -18.73 31.18
C SER A 31 -15.77 -18.35 29.70
N SER A 32 -15.14 -17.22 29.37
CA SER A 32 -15.10 -16.71 28.01
C SER A 32 -13.75 -17.02 27.34
N LEU A 33 -13.79 -17.69 26.18
CA LEU A 33 -12.62 -17.95 25.34
C LEU A 33 -12.71 -17.11 24.06
N SER A 34 -11.67 -16.32 23.78
CA SER A 34 -11.54 -15.59 22.52
C SER A 34 -10.68 -16.40 21.55
N VAL A 35 -11.23 -16.74 20.39
CA VAL A 35 -10.53 -17.49 19.33
C VAL A 35 -10.49 -16.63 18.08
N LYS A 36 -9.32 -16.52 17.47
CA LYS A 36 -9.13 -15.80 16.22
C LYS A 36 -8.86 -16.78 15.10
N VAL A 37 -9.77 -16.85 14.14
CA VAL A 37 -9.63 -17.68 12.93
C VAL A 37 -8.90 -16.83 11.90
N MET A 38 -7.70 -17.28 11.54
CA MET A 38 -6.83 -16.59 10.59
C MET A 38 -6.96 -17.18 9.19
N CYS A 39 -6.77 -16.36 8.15
CA CYS A 39 -6.69 -16.79 6.76
C CYS A 39 -5.28 -16.66 6.20
N TRP A 40 -4.98 -17.45 5.17
CA TRP A 40 -3.77 -17.33 4.37
C TRP A 40 -4.13 -16.77 3.01
N LEU A 41 -3.60 -15.62 2.63
CA LEU A 41 -3.91 -14.99 1.35
C LEU A 41 -2.99 -15.46 0.22
N THR A 42 -3.58 -15.64 -0.94
CA THR A 42 -2.91 -15.85 -2.23
C THR A 42 -3.38 -14.75 -3.18
N LEU A 43 -2.43 -14.08 -3.83
CA LEU A 43 -2.71 -13.05 -4.80
C LEU A 43 -2.89 -13.65 -6.19
N VAL A 44 -3.92 -13.21 -6.90
CA VAL A 44 -4.37 -13.76 -8.18
C VAL A 44 -4.71 -12.61 -9.13
N ASP A 45 -4.52 -12.83 -10.44
CA ASP A 45 -4.93 -11.91 -11.52
C ASP A 45 -4.36 -10.49 -11.35
N ALA A 46 -3.11 -10.40 -10.88
CA ALA A 46 -2.47 -9.10 -10.71
C ALA A 46 -1.93 -8.54 -12.01
N SER A 47 -2.26 -7.29 -12.28
CA SER A 47 -1.82 -6.58 -13.47
C SER A 47 -1.50 -5.13 -13.15
N ILE A 48 -0.41 -4.62 -13.72
CA ILE A 48 0.04 -3.25 -13.52
C ILE A 48 0.31 -2.61 -14.88
N GLY A 49 0.03 -1.32 -15.01
CA GLY A 49 0.25 -0.60 -16.26
C GLY A 49 0.07 0.90 -16.13
N THR A 50 0.30 1.57 -17.24
CA THR A 50 0.06 3.00 -17.37
C THR A 50 -1.06 3.26 -18.38
N LEU A 51 -1.82 4.32 -18.13
CA LEU A 51 -2.91 4.78 -18.98
C LEU A 51 -2.74 6.28 -19.25
N ASP A 52 -2.91 6.71 -20.49
CA ASP A 52 -2.92 8.13 -20.83
C ASP A 52 -4.25 8.77 -20.36
N THR A 53 -4.17 9.91 -19.67
CA THR A 53 -5.35 10.61 -19.12
C THR A 53 -6.17 11.30 -20.21
N GLU A 54 -5.52 11.78 -21.27
CA GLU A 54 -6.14 12.61 -22.31
C GLU A 54 -6.63 11.78 -23.51
N ARG A 55 -6.02 10.61 -23.74
CA ARG A 55 -6.39 9.72 -24.85
C ARG A 55 -7.21 8.56 -24.34
N THR A 56 -8.33 8.25 -25.01
CA THR A 56 -9.15 7.02 -24.81
C THR A 56 -8.44 5.75 -25.28
N THR A 57 -7.13 5.65 -25.03
CA THR A 57 -6.31 4.50 -25.38
C THR A 57 -6.56 3.41 -24.35
N LYS A 58 -6.59 2.14 -24.78
CA LYS A 58 -6.71 1.03 -23.83
C LYS A 58 -5.51 1.03 -22.85
N PRO A 59 -5.74 0.78 -21.56
CA PRO A 59 -4.66 0.75 -20.57
C PRO A 59 -3.67 -0.36 -20.93
N LYS A 60 -2.37 -0.04 -20.87
CA LYS A 60 -1.31 -1.01 -21.16
C LYS A 60 -1.00 -1.80 -19.89
N LEU A 61 -1.88 -2.74 -19.57
CA LEU A 61 -1.75 -3.62 -18.41
C LEU A 61 -0.86 -4.82 -18.74
N GLU A 62 0.13 -5.07 -17.90
CA GLU A 62 1.01 -6.23 -17.94
C GLU A 62 0.74 -7.10 -16.70
N THR A 63 0.53 -8.40 -16.91
CA THR A 63 0.27 -9.35 -15.83
C THR A 63 1.55 -9.63 -15.03
N ILE A 64 1.43 -9.66 -13.71
CA ILE A 64 2.51 -9.94 -12.77
C ILE A 64 2.13 -11.10 -11.86
N THR A 65 3.09 -11.99 -11.61
CA THR A 65 2.88 -13.20 -10.79
C THR A 65 3.69 -13.11 -9.52
N PHE A 66 3.04 -13.17 -8.36
CA PHE A 66 3.72 -13.20 -7.07
C PHE A 66 4.61 -14.45 -6.93
N PRO A 67 5.87 -14.34 -6.44
CA PRO A 67 6.54 -13.16 -5.88
C PRO A 67 7.42 -12.41 -6.90
N ASN A 68 7.32 -12.69 -8.20
CA ASN A 68 8.19 -12.11 -9.21
C ASN A 68 7.87 -10.62 -9.45
N LYS A 69 8.91 -9.85 -9.71
CA LYS A 69 8.77 -8.45 -10.11
C LYS A 69 8.58 -8.34 -11.63
N LEU A 70 7.88 -7.31 -12.10
CA LEU A 70 7.80 -7.00 -13.53
C LEU A 70 9.21 -6.81 -14.11
N SER A 71 9.55 -7.59 -15.14
CA SER A 71 10.88 -7.59 -15.76
C SER A 71 11.20 -6.27 -16.45
N ARG A 72 10.18 -5.59 -16.98
CA ARG A 72 10.32 -4.32 -17.70
C ARG A 72 10.12 -3.15 -16.75
N GLN A 73 10.93 -2.10 -16.92
CA GLN A 73 10.70 -0.82 -16.27
C GLN A 73 9.53 -0.11 -16.96
N LEU A 74 8.55 0.34 -16.18
CA LEU A 74 7.46 1.18 -16.67
C LEU A 74 7.95 2.62 -16.81
N GLU A 75 7.35 3.37 -17.72
CA GLU A 75 7.61 4.80 -17.87
C GLU A 75 6.27 5.52 -17.78
N ALA A 76 6.23 6.60 -17.00
CA ALA A 76 5.07 7.48 -16.92
C ALA A 76 5.47 8.94 -16.75
N ASP A 77 4.64 9.81 -17.30
CA ASP A 77 4.74 11.25 -17.21
C ASP A 77 3.56 11.83 -16.41
N SER A 78 3.52 13.16 -16.27
CA SER A 78 2.45 13.87 -15.58
C SER A 78 1.07 13.79 -16.26
N GLN A 79 0.98 13.28 -17.49
CA GLN A 79 -0.29 13.09 -18.21
C GLN A 79 -0.77 11.64 -18.13
N GLN A 80 -0.01 10.75 -17.48
CA GLN A 80 -0.35 9.33 -17.33
C GLN A 80 -0.86 8.99 -15.93
N ARG A 81 -1.70 7.96 -15.89
CA ARG A 81 -2.24 7.33 -14.69
C ARG A 81 -1.56 5.99 -14.48
N LEU A 82 -1.22 5.69 -13.24
CA LEU A 82 -0.73 4.38 -12.82
C LEU A 82 -1.91 3.52 -12.39
N ILE A 83 -2.08 2.38 -13.06
CA ILE A 83 -3.17 1.43 -12.78
C ILE A 83 -2.57 0.12 -12.26
N LEU A 84 -3.12 -0.37 -11.16
CA LEU A 84 -2.86 -1.70 -10.62
C LEU A 84 -4.20 -2.36 -10.30
N GLN A 85 -4.36 -3.62 -10.71
CA GLN A 85 -5.52 -4.45 -10.40
C GLN A 85 -5.04 -5.78 -9.85
N PHE A 86 -5.72 -6.31 -8.84
CA PHE A 86 -5.41 -7.64 -8.29
C PHE A 86 -6.60 -8.20 -7.51
N SER A 87 -6.60 -9.50 -7.30
CA SER A 87 -7.58 -10.21 -6.48
C SER A 87 -6.89 -11.02 -5.39
N LEU A 88 -7.59 -11.22 -4.27
CA LEU A 88 -7.10 -12.02 -3.16
C LEU A 88 -8.00 -13.23 -2.95
N LYS A 89 -7.40 -14.40 -2.77
CA LYS A 89 -8.10 -15.65 -2.44
C LYS A 89 -7.50 -16.24 -1.17
N ASP A 90 -8.32 -16.89 -0.36
CA ASP A 90 -7.83 -17.68 0.77
C ASP A 90 -7.23 -18.99 0.23
N ARG A 91 -5.98 -19.29 0.61
CA ARG A 91 -5.24 -20.48 0.21
C ARG A 91 -5.93 -21.77 0.66
N GLN A 92 -6.62 -21.76 1.81
CA GLN A 92 -7.24 -22.98 2.34
C GLN A 92 -8.61 -23.26 1.71
N THR A 93 -9.42 -22.24 1.50
CA THR A 93 -10.79 -22.40 0.99
C THR A 93 -10.93 -22.10 -0.50
N SER A 94 -9.90 -21.53 -1.13
CA SER A 94 -9.92 -21.01 -2.51
C SER A 94 -11.01 -19.97 -2.77
N LYS A 95 -11.64 -19.45 -1.72
CA LYS A 95 -12.71 -18.44 -1.80
C LYS A 95 -12.11 -17.04 -1.93
N PRO A 96 -12.80 -16.11 -2.60
CA PRO A 96 -12.41 -14.71 -2.61
C PRO A 96 -12.32 -14.13 -1.19
N ALA A 97 -11.13 -13.65 -0.84
CA ALA A 97 -10.84 -13.03 0.43
C ALA A 97 -10.68 -11.51 0.25
N THR A 98 -11.04 -10.75 1.28
CA THR A 98 -10.91 -9.29 1.29
C THR A 98 -10.16 -8.89 2.55
N VAL A 99 -9.23 -7.96 2.41
CA VAL A 99 -8.61 -7.23 3.51
C VAL A 99 -9.32 -5.91 3.74
N HIS A 100 -9.29 -5.42 4.98
CA HIS A 100 -9.79 -4.09 5.35
C HIS A 100 -9.15 -3.00 4.49
N GLN A 101 -7.83 -3.01 4.34
CA GLN A 101 -7.08 -2.04 3.54
C GLN A 101 -5.84 -2.67 2.91
N ALA A 102 -5.51 -2.23 1.70
CA ALA A 102 -4.25 -2.52 1.02
C ALA A 102 -3.62 -1.19 0.59
N PHE A 103 -2.29 -1.17 0.46
CA PHE A 103 -1.56 0.05 0.14
C PHE A 103 -0.59 -0.18 -1.00
N VAL A 104 -0.40 0.85 -1.82
CA VAL A 104 0.69 0.92 -2.80
C VAL A 104 1.69 1.95 -2.31
N ARG A 105 2.95 1.53 -2.24
CA ARG A 105 4.08 2.38 -1.89
C ARG A 105 4.89 2.68 -3.14
N LEU A 106 5.16 3.96 -3.37
CA LEU A 106 6.12 4.47 -4.34
C LEU A 106 7.35 4.95 -3.57
N SER A 107 8.52 4.36 -3.83
CA SER A 107 9.78 4.70 -3.15
C SER A 107 10.81 5.17 -4.17
N ASN A 108 11.26 6.43 -4.07
CA ASN A 108 12.28 7.00 -4.94
C ASN A 108 13.64 6.36 -4.60
N LYS A 109 14.28 5.71 -5.57
CA LYS A 109 15.53 4.98 -5.35
C LYS A 109 16.73 5.89 -5.07
N GLU A 110 16.68 7.14 -5.50
CA GLU A 110 17.79 8.10 -5.35
C GLU A 110 17.66 8.89 -4.05
N THR A 111 16.45 9.41 -3.77
CA THR A 111 16.21 10.28 -2.60
C THR A 111 15.78 9.51 -1.36
N GLY A 112 15.32 8.27 -1.52
CA GLY A 112 14.70 7.48 -0.44
C GLY A 112 13.33 8.00 0.00
N GLN A 113 12.76 9.00 -0.70
CA GLN A 113 11.42 9.49 -0.41
C GLN A 113 10.39 8.40 -0.71
N GLU A 114 9.48 8.16 0.22
CA GLU A 114 8.38 7.21 0.04
C GLU A 114 7.02 7.91 0.13
N VAL A 115 6.10 7.48 -0.72
CA VAL A 115 4.70 7.88 -0.71
C VAL A 115 3.85 6.62 -0.65
N ILE A 116 2.93 6.55 0.30
CA ILE A 116 2.02 5.42 0.49
C ILE A 116 0.60 5.89 0.18
N MET A 117 -0.08 5.15 -0.68
CA MET A 117 -1.44 5.44 -1.13
C MET A 117 -2.33 4.24 -0.88
N VAL A 118 -3.61 4.52 -0.63
CA VAL A 118 -4.62 3.50 -0.34
C VAL A 118 -5.15 2.93 -1.65
N VAL A 119 -5.32 1.60 -1.70
CA VAL A 119 -5.98 0.90 -2.81
C VAL A 119 -7.49 0.92 -2.59
N GLU A 120 -8.28 1.10 -3.64
CA GLU A 120 -9.74 1.08 -3.53
C GLU A 120 -10.23 -0.30 -3.08
N THR A 121 -11.10 -0.31 -2.08
CA THR A 121 -11.70 -1.54 -1.57
C THR A 121 -12.70 -2.09 -2.58
N PRO A 122 -12.68 -3.40 -2.87
CA PRO A 122 -13.60 -4.00 -3.83
C PRO A 122 -15.05 -3.91 -3.34
N THR A 123 -15.92 -3.35 -4.19
CA THR A 123 -17.38 -3.29 -3.95
C THR A 123 -18.18 -4.23 -4.85
N GLY A 124 -17.56 -4.78 -5.91
CA GLY A 124 -18.20 -5.68 -6.87
C GLY A 124 -18.16 -7.17 -6.48
N ALA A 125 -18.99 -7.97 -7.13
CA ALA A 125 -19.09 -9.42 -6.90
C ALA A 125 -17.76 -10.18 -7.15
N GLU A 126 -16.93 -9.70 -8.07
CA GLU A 126 -15.63 -10.29 -8.42
C GLU A 126 -14.52 -9.98 -7.40
N LYS A 127 -14.77 -9.07 -6.44
CA LYS A 127 -13.83 -8.67 -5.38
C LYS A 127 -12.43 -8.25 -5.88
N VAL A 128 -12.38 -7.54 -7.00
CA VAL A 128 -11.14 -7.01 -7.59
C VAL A 128 -10.74 -5.69 -6.95
N TYR A 129 -9.53 -5.63 -6.42
CA TYR A 129 -8.90 -4.40 -5.95
C TYR A 129 -8.42 -3.57 -7.13
N LYS A 130 -8.68 -2.26 -7.08
CA LYS A 130 -8.25 -1.32 -8.11
C LYS A 130 -7.48 -0.18 -7.47
N PHE A 131 -6.35 0.13 -8.06
CA PHE A 131 -5.55 1.29 -7.75
C PHE A 131 -5.40 2.06 -9.04
N ASP A 132 -5.93 3.28 -9.07
CA ASP A 132 -5.88 4.17 -10.22
C ASP A 132 -5.49 5.56 -9.72
N VAL A 133 -4.26 5.96 -10.02
CA VAL A 133 -3.71 7.24 -9.59
C VAL A 133 -3.23 8.04 -10.78
N ASP A 134 -3.78 9.23 -10.92
CA ASP A 134 -3.25 10.28 -11.79
C ASP A 134 -1.96 10.85 -11.19
N LEU A 135 -0.84 10.63 -11.89
CA LEU A 135 0.49 11.03 -11.44
C LEU A 135 0.70 12.54 -11.53
N GLY A 136 0.03 13.23 -12.44
CA GLY A 136 0.03 14.69 -12.54
C GLY A 136 -0.72 15.32 -11.39
N ALA A 137 -1.95 14.85 -11.12
CA ALA A 137 -2.78 15.33 -10.01
C ALA A 137 -2.17 15.02 -8.64
N LYS A 138 -1.41 13.92 -8.51
CA LYS A 138 -0.69 13.54 -7.28
C LYS A 138 0.78 13.97 -7.26
N SER A 139 1.22 14.79 -8.22
CA SER A 139 2.61 15.27 -8.29
C SER A 139 3.06 16.00 -7.02
N SER A 140 2.16 16.75 -6.37
CA SER A 140 2.44 17.43 -5.10
C SER A 140 2.75 16.46 -3.96
N VAL A 141 2.07 15.31 -3.91
CA VAL A 141 2.33 14.25 -2.91
C VAL A 141 3.70 13.61 -3.15
N LEU A 142 4.13 13.57 -4.41
CA LEU A 142 5.47 13.14 -4.84
C LEU A 142 6.51 14.29 -4.78
N ASN A 143 6.18 15.44 -4.16
CA ASN A 143 7.02 16.63 -4.11
C ASN A 143 7.54 17.11 -5.48
N HIS A 144 6.81 16.83 -6.56
CA HIS A 144 7.22 17.08 -7.95
C HIS A 144 8.57 16.44 -8.32
N GLN A 145 9.00 15.39 -7.61
CA GLN A 145 10.29 14.74 -7.85
C GLN A 145 10.19 13.72 -8.99
N SER A 146 10.84 14.02 -10.10
CA SER A 146 11.12 13.04 -11.16
C SER A 146 12.21 12.05 -10.72
N GLY A 147 12.18 10.84 -11.24
CA GLY A 147 13.19 9.82 -10.91
C GLY A 147 12.71 8.39 -11.07
N VAL A 148 13.55 7.44 -10.65
CA VAL A 148 13.23 6.02 -10.64
C VAL A 148 12.56 5.65 -9.32
N TYR A 149 11.32 5.15 -9.39
CA TYR A 149 10.56 4.69 -8.23
C TYR A 149 10.43 3.16 -8.23
N SER A 150 10.54 2.55 -7.04
CA SER A 150 10.07 1.19 -6.79
C SER A 150 8.61 1.23 -6.39
N VAL A 151 7.79 0.39 -7.01
CA VAL A 151 6.38 0.21 -6.67
C VAL A 151 6.26 -1.06 -5.84
N SER A 152 5.76 -0.93 -4.60
CA SER A 152 5.49 -2.07 -3.71
C SER A 152 4.01 -2.15 -3.37
N LEU A 153 3.44 -3.35 -3.39
CA LEU A 153 2.10 -3.64 -2.87
C LEU A 153 2.22 -4.15 -1.43
N ILE A 154 1.45 -3.56 -0.52
CA ILE A 154 1.39 -3.92 0.89
C ILE A 154 -0.01 -4.43 1.19
N VAL A 155 -0.10 -5.69 1.64
CA VAL A 155 -1.37 -6.33 1.99
C VAL A 155 -1.27 -6.88 3.40
N GLY A 156 -2.20 -6.48 4.27
CA GLY A 156 -2.30 -6.96 5.63
C GLY A 156 -3.65 -6.67 6.23
N ASP A 157 -4.08 -7.51 7.17
CA ASP A 157 -5.29 -7.34 7.95
C ASP A 157 -5.15 -8.10 9.28
N ALA A 158 -5.97 -7.77 10.27
CA ALA A 158 -5.99 -8.43 11.57
C ALA A 158 -6.15 -9.94 11.44
N VAL A 159 -6.96 -10.43 10.50
CA VAL A 159 -7.22 -11.87 10.31
C VAL A 159 -6.28 -12.55 9.32
N VAL A 160 -5.30 -11.84 8.75
CA VAL A 160 -4.37 -12.38 7.75
C VAL A 160 -3.10 -12.88 8.44
N ALA A 161 -2.81 -14.17 8.30
CA ALA A 161 -1.62 -14.78 8.91
C ALA A 161 -0.32 -14.49 8.13
N ASN A 162 -0.41 -14.25 6.82
CA ASN A 162 0.73 -14.01 5.94
C ASN A 162 0.67 -12.61 5.33
N SER A 163 0.71 -11.57 6.17
CA SER A 163 0.85 -10.19 5.67
C SER A 163 2.16 -10.04 4.91
N PHE A 164 2.16 -9.29 3.80
CA PHE A 164 3.33 -9.19 2.93
C PHE A 164 3.51 -7.80 2.31
N VAL A 165 4.76 -7.51 1.97
CA VAL A 165 5.17 -6.40 1.11
C VAL A 165 5.82 -7.00 -0.12
N TRP A 166 5.34 -6.65 -1.30
CA TRP A 166 5.80 -7.21 -2.57
C TRP A 166 6.22 -6.11 -3.54
N ASP A 167 7.48 -6.12 -3.98
CA ASP A 167 7.97 -5.20 -5.00
C ASP A 167 7.50 -5.65 -6.39
N ILE A 168 6.47 -4.97 -6.90
CA ILE A 168 5.76 -5.35 -8.11
C ILE A 168 6.40 -4.81 -9.39
N ALA A 169 6.96 -3.60 -9.36
CA ALA A 169 7.52 -2.96 -10.56
C ALA A 169 8.55 -1.87 -10.22
N THR A 170 9.29 -1.45 -11.24
CA THR A 170 10.07 -0.21 -11.22
C THR A 170 9.46 0.72 -12.25
N ILE A 171 9.26 1.99 -11.90
CA ILE A 171 8.69 3.00 -12.78
C ILE A 171 9.61 4.22 -12.88
N GLN A 172 9.90 4.67 -14.09
CA GLN A 172 10.52 5.96 -14.35
C GLN A 172 9.41 7.02 -14.38
N LEU A 173 9.43 7.96 -13.43
CA LEU A 173 8.49 9.07 -13.37
C LEU A 173 9.13 10.36 -13.90
N LYS A 174 8.40 11.03 -14.80
CA LYS A 174 8.71 12.37 -15.31
C LYS A 174 7.58 13.32 -14.93
N LEU A 175 7.74 13.98 -13.79
CA LEU A 175 6.79 14.97 -13.29
C LEU A 175 7.22 16.37 -13.73
N THR A 176 6.25 17.24 -13.96
CA THR A 176 6.52 18.66 -14.22
C THR A 176 7.04 19.29 -12.93
N GLU A 177 8.23 19.89 -12.99
CA GLU A 177 8.80 20.60 -11.86
C GLU A 177 7.91 21.80 -11.49
N SER A 178 7.70 22.00 -10.19
CA SER A 178 7.08 23.23 -9.71
C SER A 178 8.04 24.40 -9.97
N PRO A 179 7.56 25.56 -10.47
CA PRO A 179 8.39 26.75 -10.66
C PRO A 179 8.82 27.39 -9.35
N SER A 180 8.28 26.95 -8.21
CA SER A 180 8.82 27.29 -6.90
C SER A 180 10.00 26.35 -6.63
N PRO A 181 11.18 26.84 -6.23
CA PRO A 181 12.24 25.96 -5.77
C PRO A 181 11.66 25.20 -4.59
N ALA A 182 11.24 23.95 -4.85
CA ALA A 182 10.79 23.04 -3.82
C ALA A 182 11.91 23.08 -2.81
N ALA A 183 11.63 23.66 -1.64
CA ALA A 183 12.60 23.83 -0.58
C ALA A 183 13.21 22.46 -0.42
N SER A 184 14.43 22.31 -0.95
CA SER A 184 15.01 21.02 -1.13
C SER A 184 15.00 20.45 0.27
N HIS A 185 14.35 19.30 0.46
CA HIS A 185 14.58 18.52 1.66
C HIS A 185 16.01 17.97 1.60
N THR A 186 16.97 18.85 1.35
CA THR A 186 18.37 18.74 1.67
C THR A 186 18.39 18.63 3.18
N SER A 187 18.11 17.43 3.67
CA SER A 187 18.52 16.89 4.96
C SER A 187 18.16 17.73 6.19
N LYS A 188 17.59 17.09 7.21
CA LYS A 188 17.70 17.66 8.58
C LYS A 188 19.15 18.03 8.96
N GLN A 189 20.16 17.56 8.22
CA GLN A 189 21.56 17.99 8.34
C GLN A 189 21.82 19.46 7.96
N LEU A 190 21.01 20.13 7.11
CA LEU A 190 21.22 21.56 6.84
C LEU A 190 20.96 22.44 8.06
N TYR A 191 20.02 22.06 8.94
CA TYR A 191 19.77 22.80 10.18
C TYR A 191 20.99 22.80 11.12
N TYR A 192 21.87 21.80 10.98
CA TYR A 192 23.07 21.63 11.80
C TYR A 192 24.37 21.90 11.02
N LYS A 193 24.28 22.39 9.77
CA LYS A 193 25.46 22.83 9.02
C LYS A 193 25.69 24.33 9.26
N PRO A 194 26.96 24.76 9.38
CA PRO A 194 27.28 26.18 9.44
C PRO A 194 26.65 26.92 8.26
N LYS A 195 26.01 28.07 8.53
CA LYS A 195 25.47 28.93 7.49
C LYS A 195 26.63 29.47 6.63
N PRO A 196 26.41 29.68 5.32
CA PRO A 196 27.41 30.29 4.46
C PRO A 196 27.81 31.69 4.97
N GLU A 197 29.08 32.02 4.84
CA GLU A 197 29.62 33.32 5.21
C GLU A 197 29.06 34.42 4.30
N ILE A 198 28.70 35.56 4.89
CA ILE A 198 28.18 36.70 4.15
C ILE A 198 29.35 37.54 3.68
N THR A 199 29.61 37.57 2.38
CA THR A 199 30.60 38.48 1.78
C THR A 199 29.93 39.80 1.40
N VAL A 200 30.35 40.90 2.02
CA VAL A 200 29.94 42.25 1.61
C VAL A 200 30.92 42.74 0.54
N SER A 201 30.53 42.68 -0.73
CA SER A 201 31.25 43.41 -1.78
C SER A 201 30.81 44.87 -1.75
N TYR A 202 31.73 45.77 -1.38
CA TYR A 202 31.54 47.19 -1.63
C TYR A 202 31.55 47.40 -3.14
N LEU A 203 30.37 47.69 -3.71
CA LEU A 203 30.29 48.39 -4.99
C LEU A 203 30.85 49.78 -4.73
N ASP A 204 32.14 49.97 -5.03
CA ASP A 204 32.71 51.30 -5.14
C ASP A 204 31.80 52.11 -6.07
N ARG A 205 31.15 53.13 -5.51
CA ARG A 205 30.53 54.18 -6.32
C ARG A 205 31.68 54.87 -7.03
N VAL A 206 31.88 54.49 -8.29
CA VAL A 206 32.77 55.16 -9.23
C VAL A 206 32.39 56.66 -9.24
N PRO A 207 33.31 57.58 -8.91
CA PRO A 207 33.16 58.98 -9.27
C PRO A 207 33.37 59.20 -10.78
#